data_AF-A0AAN1CSC0-F1
#
_entry.id   AF-A0AAN1CSC0-F1
#
_cell.length_a   1.000
_cell.length_b   1.000
_cell.length_c   1.000
_cell.angle_alpha   90.00
_cell.angle_beta   90.00
_cell.angle_gamma   90.00
#
_symmetry.space_group_name_H-M   'P 1'
#
loop_
_entity.id
_entity.type
_entity.pdbx_description
1 polymer ?
#
loop_
_entity_poly.entity_id
_entity_poly.type
_entity_poly.pdbx_seq_one_letter_code
_entity_poly.pdbx_strand_id
1 'polypeptide(L)'
;MATIFQDPLTLTFSALIVFGALIAAVMLQGVTRKLIKQLEGVNAELNNLKPQVEYDDDGNEVEQEWESNSATIAYQNYGKMQSVIKGAKYLAPAWGAYKRSMQLPGKDYTLKSNQAPALRNTLQVNSVFNMETVVEPYVNIRQFTSIPNMLTGAGLLFTFVGLMIGINEASVGLSSSDIDAAKESLNPLLSGASIAFTTSVVGIVCSMIFSLYEKARFHKLEGKVKEFSDYLASHIEFIDSDKLAAMQLEATQAQTKALSDFQVDQQRITDETIRRVSKEFRETLLESAGKEIEQMGEVLEQVNANLLANIERFSSAQDKTLQTTAKLASNLDSSVTSLTQQLATSVEEMSAREKDVVAHVEEKISAMTSAVQTQVVEVSENYKATMSQTAQEFGKIPQSLTVLSEEHMNKSLQQYQALTDEMLPQMIDKVATSLSEQVSELTEQMRGAESAVADSLAQLPAVVDGFGIMNSELIGNIQVVNQLNEASKNSLMSFTQVISSLEAASGQFVEANQQTNATIEQFRDLIEQVKSSAVESGESNQAIASATVQLKSLIESQSGFASEMESSLANVLEKLQQGLVQYVAHTNNEIQQMDSQFAEVAGNIVDATSEIGALVRDLSSAEYKRVAQA
;
A
#
# COMPACT_ATOMS: atom_id res chain seq x y z
N MET A 1 29.97 97.18 38.07
CA MET A 1 29.99 95.78 37.59
C MET A 1 30.44 94.78 38.65
N ALA A 2 31.40 95.11 39.55
CA ALA A 2 31.94 94.14 40.52
C ALA A 2 31.04 93.83 41.75
N THR A 3 29.97 94.58 42.00
CA THR A 3 29.03 94.33 43.12
C THR A 3 27.69 93.71 42.69
N ILE A 4 27.37 93.68 41.38
CA ILE A 4 26.13 93.08 40.84
C ILE A 4 26.25 91.55 40.75
N PHE A 5 27.47 91.01 40.69
CA PHE A 5 27.74 89.57 40.65
C PHE A 5 28.12 88.96 42.02
N GLN A 6 28.01 89.72 43.10
CA GLN A 6 28.33 89.21 44.45
C GLN A 6 27.12 88.58 45.15
N ASP A 7 25.92 88.75 44.60
CA ASP A 7 24.73 88.07 45.12
C ASP A 7 24.77 86.57 44.71
N PRO A 8 24.81 85.64 45.68
CA PRO A 8 24.92 84.21 45.40
C PRO A 8 23.75 83.65 44.57
N LEU A 9 22.56 84.24 44.67
CA LEU A 9 21.36 83.78 43.95
C LEU A 9 21.43 84.17 42.47
N THR A 10 21.91 85.37 42.16
CA THR A 10 22.11 85.81 40.75
C THR A 10 23.10 84.92 40.02
N LEU A 11 24.21 84.58 40.67
CA LEU A 11 25.25 83.74 40.09
C LEU A 11 24.75 82.31 39.88
N THR A 12 24.01 81.75 40.85
CA THR A 12 23.47 80.38 40.74
C THR A 12 22.41 80.26 39.66
N PHE A 13 21.45 81.18 39.58
CA PHE A 13 20.42 81.14 38.53
C PHE A 13 21.01 81.36 37.13
N SER A 14 21.92 82.31 36.98
CA SER A 14 22.61 82.54 35.70
C SER A 14 23.46 81.33 35.30
N ALA A 15 24.17 80.71 36.25
CA ALA A 15 24.95 79.51 36.00
C ALA A 15 24.07 78.32 35.58
N LEU A 16 22.88 78.16 36.16
CA LEU A 16 21.93 77.11 35.76
C LEU A 16 21.47 77.26 34.32
N ILE A 17 21.15 78.48 33.88
CA ILE A 17 20.78 78.76 32.47
C ILE A 17 21.96 78.43 31.54
N VAL A 18 23.16 78.93 31.85
CA VAL A 18 24.35 78.72 31.03
C VAL A 18 24.70 77.24 30.95
N PHE A 19 24.65 76.52 32.07
CA PHE A 19 24.94 75.10 32.12
C PHE A 19 23.90 74.29 31.33
N GLY A 20 22.62 74.65 31.41
CA GLY A 20 21.57 74.07 30.58
C GLY A 20 21.82 74.28 29.10
N ALA A 21 22.20 75.49 28.69
CA ALA A 21 22.55 75.80 27.30
C ALA A 21 23.79 75.03 26.82
N LEU A 22 24.82 74.92 27.65
CA LEU A 22 26.04 74.16 27.32
C LEU A 22 25.78 72.66 27.21
N ILE A 23 24.99 72.07 28.12
CA ILE A 23 24.59 70.67 28.03
C ILE A 23 23.84 70.43 26.72
N ALA A 24 22.86 71.27 26.40
CA ALA A 24 22.11 71.17 25.16
C ALA A 24 23.04 71.26 23.93
N ALA A 25 24.02 72.18 23.95
CA ALA A 25 24.95 72.37 22.85
C ALA A 25 25.89 71.17 22.66
N VAL A 26 26.38 70.59 23.77
CA VAL A 26 27.23 69.40 23.76
C VAL A 26 26.45 68.18 23.29
N MET A 27 25.20 68.03 23.74
CA MET A 27 24.31 66.95 23.27
C MET A 27 24.04 67.08 21.77
N LEU A 28 23.65 68.26 21.29
CA LEU A 28 23.42 68.52 19.87
C LEU A 28 24.70 68.23 19.04
N GLN A 29 25.85 68.69 19.52
CA GLN A 29 27.14 68.43 18.87
C GLN A 29 27.46 66.94 18.82
N GLY A 30 27.26 66.21 19.90
CA GLY A 30 27.59 64.79 20.00
C GLY A 30 26.79 63.95 19.00
N VAL A 31 25.50 64.22 18.85
CA VAL A 31 24.64 63.48 17.92
C VAL A 31 24.91 63.91 16.48
N THR A 32 24.94 65.22 16.19
CA THR A 32 25.14 65.72 14.81
C THR A 32 26.54 65.43 14.27
N ARG A 33 27.59 65.51 15.08
CA ARG A 33 28.97 65.25 14.62
C ARG A 33 29.17 63.83 14.13
N LYS A 34 28.57 62.84 14.79
CA LYS A 34 28.66 61.42 14.39
C LYS A 34 27.99 61.21 13.04
N LEU A 35 26.80 61.78 12.87
CA LEU A 35 26.01 61.70 11.64
C LEU A 35 26.72 62.38 10.47
N ILE A 36 27.19 63.61 10.66
CA ILE A 36 27.95 64.36 9.64
C ILE A 36 29.21 63.59 9.21
N LYS A 37 29.98 63.04 10.16
CA LYS A 37 31.21 62.31 9.84
C LYS A 37 30.93 61.04 9.01
N GLN A 38 29.84 60.32 9.31
CA GLN A 38 29.46 59.15 8.52
C GLN A 38 28.98 59.54 7.11
N LEU A 39 28.15 60.58 6.98
CA LEU A 39 27.72 61.08 5.68
C LEU A 39 28.90 61.60 4.84
N GLU A 40 29.83 62.34 5.45
CA GLU A 40 31.06 62.79 4.78
C GLU A 40 31.90 61.61 4.29
N GLY A 41 32.04 60.55 5.08
CA GLY A 41 32.78 59.34 4.69
C GLY A 41 32.12 58.63 3.51
N VAL A 42 30.80 58.43 3.55
CA VAL A 42 30.04 57.81 2.45
C VAL A 42 30.15 58.65 1.18
N ASN A 43 29.90 59.95 1.25
CA ASN A 43 29.97 60.84 0.07
C ASN A 43 31.37 60.82 -0.54
N ALA A 44 32.43 60.83 0.27
CA ALA A 44 33.80 60.75 -0.22
C ALA A 44 34.09 59.41 -0.91
N GLU A 45 33.62 58.29 -0.37
CA GLU A 45 33.83 56.97 -1.00
C GLU A 45 33.02 56.82 -2.30
N LEU A 46 31.80 57.35 -2.35
CA LEU A 46 30.95 57.34 -3.53
C LEU A 46 31.53 58.21 -4.66
N ASN A 47 31.93 59.44 -4.36
CA ASN A 47 32.54 60.35 -5.34
C ASN A 47 33.88 59.83 -5.92
N ASN A 48 34.52 58.87 -5.25
CA ASN A 48 35.77 58.25 -5.71
C ASN A 48 35.56 56.98 -6.54
N LEU A 49 34.31 56.58 -6.82
CA LEU A 49 34.03 55.45 -7.71
C LEU A 49 34.43 55.80 -9.14
N LYS A 50 35.19 54.90 -9.76
CA LYS A 50 35.68 55.04 -11.13
C LYS A 50 35.02 53.97 -12.02
N PRO A 51 34.98 54.20 -13.35
CA PRO A 51 34.61 53.15 -14.29
C PRO A 51 35.46 51.90 -14.07
N GLN A 52 34.83 50.73 -14.10
CA GLN A 52 35.53 49.45 -14.06
C GLN A 52 35.75 48.97 -15.50
N VAL A 53 36.94 48.45 -15.77
CA VAL A 53 37.23 47.75 -17.03
C VAL A 53 36.90 46.28 -16.80
N GLU A 54 36.11 45.70 -17.68
CA GLU A 54 35.81 44.27 -17.64
C GLU A 54 36.92 43.53 -18.37
N TYR A 55 37.38 42.42 -17.79
CA TYR A 55 38.38 41.55 -18.39
C TYR A 55 37.73 40.20 -18.67
N ASP A 56 38.06 39.59 -19.81
CA ASP A 56 37.62 38.23 -20.13
C ASP A 56 38.36 37.19 -19.26
N ASP A 57 37.94 35.93 -19.37
CA ASP A 57 38.52 34.82 -18.61
C ASP A 57 40.02 34.60 -18.94
N ASP A 58 40.49 35.13 -20.07
CA ASP A 58 41.88 35.08 -20.54
C ASP A 58 42.70 36.32 -20.09
N GLY A 59 42.06 37.27 -19.39
CA GLY A 59 42.69 38.47 -18.83
C GLY A 59 42.86 39.64 -19.81
N ASN A 60 42.19 39.60 -20.98
CA ASN A 60 42.15 40.72 -21.92
C ASN A 60 41.02 41.68 -21.60
N GLU A 61 41.22 42.97 -21.89
CA GLU A 61 40.17 43.98 -21.74
C GLU A 61 39.02 43.72 -22.72
N VAL A 62 37.81 43.58 -22.18
CA VAL A 62 36.57 43.46 -22.98
C VAL A 62 36.25 44.84 -23.54
N GLU A 63 36.22 44.95 -24.87
CA GLU A 63 35.82 46.18 -25.56
C GLU A 63 34.34 46.47 -25.29
N GLN A 64 34.06 47.56 -24.56
CA GLN A 64 32.69 47.93 -24.20
C GLN A 64 32.04 48.71 -25.35
N GLU A 65 30.88 48.28 -25.83
CA GLU A 65 30.10 48.94 -26.90
C GLU A 65 29.44 50.29 -26.46
N TRP A 66 29.83 50.88 -25.33
CA TRP A 66 29.18 52.05 -24.76
C TRP A 66 30.15 52.95 -24.00
N GLU A 67 29.85 54.26 -23.96
CA GLU A 67 30.67 55.25 -23.25
C GLU A 67 30.34 55.32 -21.75
N SER A 68 31.37 55.41 -20.91
CA SER A 68 31.19 55.50 -19.46
C SER A 68 30.58 56.83 -19.03
N ASN A 69 29.51 56.75 -18.26
CA ASN A 69 28.80 57.86 -17.63
C ASN A 69 28.45 57.54 -16.15
N SER A 70 27.90 58.51 -15.43
CA SER A 70 27.52 58.37 -14.01
C SER A 70 26.65 57.13 -13.72
N ALA A 71 25.69 56.81 -14.59
CA ALA A 71 24.83 55.64 -14.40
C ALA A 71 25.58 54.31 -14.58
N THR A 72 26.50 54.24 -15.54
CA THR A 72 27.34 53.05 -15.77
C THR A 72 28.33 52.81 -14.63
N ILE A 73 28.91 53.88 -14.08
CA ILE A 73 29.82 53.79 -12.93
C ILE A 73 29.08 53.18 -11.74
N ALA A 74 27.85 53.61 -11.48
CA ALA A 74 27.03 53.10 -10.39
C ALA A 74 26.61 51.64 -10.62
N TYR A 75 26.28 51.28 -11.87
CA TYR A 75 25.95 49.90 -12.26
C TYR A 75 27.14 48.95 -12.00
N GLN A 76 28.31 49.27 -12.54
CA GLN A 76 29.52 48.45 -12.41
C GLN A 76 29.99 48.34 -10.95
N ASN A 77 29.91 49.44 -10.20
CA ASN A 77 30.35 49.48 -8.80
C ASN A 77 29.22 49.20 -7.81
N TYR A 78 28.11 48.59 -8.24
CA TYR A 78 26.91 48.44 -7.41
C TYR A 78 27.21 47.76 -6.06
N GLY A 79 27.99 46.67 -6.08
CA GLY A 79 28.35 45.94 -4.87
C GLY A 79 29.10 46.81 -3.85
N LYS A 80 30.05 47.62 -4.33
CA LYS A 80 30.81 48.55 -3.50
C LYS A 80 29.92 49.68 -2.99
N MET A 81 29.19 50.35 -3.88
CA MET A 81 28.25 51.41 -3.53
C MET A 81 27.26 50.95 -2.45
N GLN A 82 26.64 49.79 -2.64
CA GLN A 82 25.69 49.23 -1.67
C GLN A 82 26.36 48.94 -0.32
N SER A 83 27.58 48.39 -0.32
CA SER A 83 28.31 48.04 0.90
C SER A 83 28.62 49.28 1.73
N VAL A 84 29.10 50.35 1.08
CA VAL A 84 29.39 51.64 1.72
C VAL A 84 28.12 52.25 2.33
N ILE A 85 27.01 52.29 1.58
CA ILE A 85 25.76 52.87 2.06
C ILE A 85 25.15 52.05 3.20
N LYS A 86 25.19 50.71 3.12
CA LYS A 86 24.71 49.84 4.21
C LYS A 86 25.59 49.90 5.45
N GLY A 87 26.89 50.13 5.28
CA GLY A 87 27.83 50.30 6.39
C GLY A 87 27.53 51.56 7.21
N ALA A 88 26.90 52.57 6.61
CA ALA A 88 26.43 53.75 7.31
C ALA A 88 25.12 53.47 8.04
N LYS A 89 25.21 53.36 9.38
CA LYS A 89 24.09 53.06 10.28
C LYS A 89 22.83 53.88 10.01
N TYR A 90 22.99 55.16 9.67
CA TYR A 90 21.90 56.11 9.49
C TYR A 90 21.24 56.06 8.10
N LEU A 91 21.99 55.62 7.08
CA LEU A 91 21.49 55.49 5.71
C LEU A 91 20.92 54.08 5.45
N ALA A 92 21.38 53.07 6.18
CA ALA A 92 21.02 51.68 5.96
C ALA A 92 19.50 51.40 5.92
N PRO A 93 18.65 51.99 6.81
CA PRO A 93 17.20 51.75 6.75
C PRO A 93 16.54 52.34 5.50
N ALA A 94 16.83 53.61 5.20
CA ALA A 94 16.31 54.30 4.00
C ALA A 94 16.81 53.62 2.71
N TRP A 95 18.07 53.21 2.68
CA TRP A 95 18.65 52.42 1.59
C TRP A 95 18.01 51.05 1.43
N GLY A 96 17.68 50.38 2.54
CA GLY A 96 16.93 49.13 2.51
C GLY A 96 15.57 49.27 1.83
N ALA A 97 14.83 50.35 2.14
CA ALA A 97 13.57 50.66 1.50
C ALA A 97 13.75 51.03 0.01
N TYR A 98 14.70 51.91 -0.29
CA TYR A 98 15.00 52.36 -1.65
C TYR A 98 15.42 51.20 -2.57
N LYS A 99 16.25 50.27 -2.05
CA LYS A 99 16.71 49.09 -2.78
C LYS A 99 15.56 48.15 -3.19
N ARG A 100 14.47 48.07 -2.42
CA ARG A 100 13.37 47.12 -2.70
C ARG A 100 12.68 47.40 -4.03
N SER A 101 12.59 48.66 -4.44
CA SER A 101 11.98 49.08 -5.71
C SER A 101 13.02 49.28 -6.84
N MET A 102 14.29 49.01 -6.56
CA MET A 102 15.39 49.20 -7.52
C MET A 102 15.58 47.95 -8.38
N GLN A 103 15.75 48.15 -9.67
CA GLN A 103 16.12 47.12 -10.63
C GLN A 103 17.64 46.87 -10.53
N LEU A 104 18.03 45.62 -10.23
CA LEU A 104 19.41 45.25 -9.94
C LEU A 104 20.16 44.76 -11.19
N PRO A 105 21.49 44.95 -11.25
CA PRO A 105 22.34 44.36 -12.29
C PRO A 105 22.22 42.82 -12.32
N GLY A 106 22.15 42.23 -13.51
CA GLY A 106 22.20 40.77 -13.70
C GLY A 106 20.88 40.01 -13.57
N LYS A 107 19.73 40.69 -13.50
CA LYS A 107 18.41 40.05 -13.65
C LYS A 107 17.81 40.44 -15.01
N ASP A 108 17.81 39.50 -15.95
CA ASP A 108 17.06 39.48 -17.22
C ASP A 108 17.01 40.83 -17.97
N TYR A 109 18.12 41.56 -18.00
CA TYR A 109 18.20 42.82 -18.73
C TYR A 109 18.85 42.59 -20.10
N THR A 110 18.04 42.53 -21.14
CA THR A 110 18.51 42.57 -22.53
C THR A 110 18.87 44.00 -22.88
N LEU A 111 20.16 44.33 -22.83
CA LEU A 111 20.69 45.59 -23.40
C LEU A 111 20.36 45.60 -24.89
N LYS A 112 19.73 46.68 -25.38
CA LYS A 112 19.76 46.98 -26.81
C LYS A 112 21.20 47.32 -27.18
N SER A 113 21.65 46.92 -28.37
CA SER A 113 22.99 47.30 -28.89
C SER A 113 23.14 48.82 -28.79
N ASN A 114 24.29 49.27 -28.26
CA ASN A 114 24.64 50.68 -28.01
C ASN A 114 23.95 51.38 -26.80
N GLN A 115 23.21 50.67 -25.93
CA GLN A 115 22.65 51.26 -24.71
C GLN A 115 23.50 50.93 -23.47
N ALA A 116 23.98 51.96 -22.78
CA ALA A 116 24.72 51.82 -21.52
C ALA A 116 23.85 51.22 -20.38
N PRO A 117 24.39 50.29 -19.57
CA PRO A 117 23.68 49.74 -18.42
C PRO A 117 23.51 50.80 -17.31
N ALA A 118 22.36 50.80 -16.65
CA ALA A 118 22.04 51.75 -15.60
C ALA A 118 21.23 51.08 -14.47
N LEU A 119 21.47 51.51 -13.24
CA LEU A 119 20.58 51.20 -12.12
C LEU A 119 19.32 52.04 -12.24
N ARG A 120 18.15 51.42 -12.10
CA ARG A 120 16.87 52.12 -12.25
C ARG A 120 15.97 51.97 -11.05
N ASN A 121 15.18 53.00 -10.75
CA ASN A 121 14.21 52.97 -9.68
C ASN A 121 12.96 53.80 -10.02
N THR A 122 11.81 53.36 -9.52
CA THR A 122 10.52 54.08 -9.63
C THR A 122 10.28 55.05 -8.48
N LEU A 123 11.16 55.06 -7.47
CA LEU A 123 11.18 56.06 -6.41
C LEU A 123 12.23 57.13 -6.71
N GLN A 124 11.83 58.39 -6.58
CA GLN A 124 12.77 59.50 -6.64
C GLN A 124 13.71 59.45 -5.44
N VAL A 125 15.00 59.70 -5.67
CA VAL A 125 16.01 59.65 -4.58
C VAL A 125 15.69 60.66 -3.49
N ASN A 126 15.38 61.91 -3.87
CA ASN A 126 15.12 63.01 -2.94
C ASN A 126 13.88 62.81 -2.05
N SER A 127 12.91 61.98 -2.48
CA SER A 127 11.75 61.66 -1.64
C SER A 127 12.09 60.63 -0.55
N VAL A 128 13.16 59.83 -0.74
CA VAL A 128 13.57 58.79 0.21
C VAL A 128 14.77 59.22 1.05
N PHE A 129 15.69 60.03 0.53
CA PHE A 129 16.85 60.54 1.25
C PHE A 129 16.74 62.04 1.42
N ASN A 130 16.17 62.45 2.55
CA ASN A 130 16.00 63.84 2.97
C ASN A 130 16.17 63.96 4.50
N MET A 131 16.03 65.18 5.04
CA MET A 131 16.22 65.41 6.48
C MET A 131 15.24 64.61 7.34
N GLU A 132 13.99 64.48 6.90
CA GLU A 132 12.95 63.76 7.64
C GLU A 132 13.28 62.28 7.77
N THR A 133 13.78 61.64 6.71
CA THR A 133 14.06 60.19 6.73
C THR A 133 15.44 59.84 7.27
N VAL A 134 16.46 60.67 7.05
CA VAL A 134 17.85 60.38 7.42
C VAL A 134 18.23 60.94 8.79
N VAL A 135 17.67 62.08 9.19
CA VAL A 135 18.09 62.81 10.39
C VAL A 135 17.11 62.68 11.54
N GLU A 136 15.83 62.94 11.32
CA GLU A 136 14.81 62.99 12.38
C GLU A 136 14.68 61.71 13.23
N PRO A 137 14.87 60.48 12.69
CA PRO A 137 14.83 59.27 13.51
C PRO A 137 15.92 59.21 14.59
N TYR A 138 16.99 59.99 14.44
CA TYR A 138 18.16 59.97 15.32
C TYR A 138 18.38 61.28 16.06
N VAL A 139 17.83 62.38 15.56
CA VAL A 139 17.92 63.71 16.15
C VAL A 139 16.50 64.27 16.27
N ASN A 140 16.05 64.51 17.50
CA ASN A 140 14.79 65.19 17.73
C ASN A 140 14.96 66.70 17.43
N ILE A 141 14.86 67.06 16.15
CA ILE A 141 15.04 68.44 15.67
C ILE A 141 14.11 69.39 16.43
N ARG A 142 12.84 69.00 16.61
CA ARG A 142 11.82 69.80 17.31
C ARG A 142 12.20 70.13 18.75
N GLN A 143 12.84 69.19 19.46
CA GLN A 143 13.29 69.44 20.83
C GLN A 143 14.39 70.50 20.84
N PHE A 144 15.41 70.36 19.99
CA PHE A 144 16.52 71.32 19.93
C PHE A 144 16.09 72.70 19.43
N THR A 145 15.17 72.79 18.47
CA THR A 145 14.62 74.07 18.01
C THR A 145 13.79 74.78 19.08
N SER A 146 13.30 74.06 20.10
CA SER A 146 12.53 74.63 21.22
C SER A 146 13.42 75.13 22.37
N ILE A 147 14.66 74.66 22.49
CA ILE A 147 15.58 75.03 23.58
C ILE A 147 15.87 76.53 23.67
N PRO A 148 16.11 77.28 22.56
CA PRO A 148 16.24 78.74 22.64
C PRO A 148 15.05 79.38 23.37
N ASN A 149 13.82 78.98 23.02
CA ASN A 149 12.62 79.52 23.65
C ASN A 149 12.55 79.13 25.14
N MET A 150 12.97 77.92 25.50
CA MET A 150 13.04 77.47 26.89
C MET A 150 14.09 78.26 27.70
N LEU A 151 15.25 78.59 27.13
CA LEU A 151 16.28 79.39 27.79
C LEU A 151 15.81 80.83 28.02
N THR A 152 15.13 81.43 27.04
CA THR A 152 14.48 82.74 27.20
C THR A 152 13.39 82.69 28.26
N GLY A 153 12.54 81.65 28.23
CA GLY A 153 11.50 81.41 29.23
C GLY A 153 12.05 81.21 30.64
N ALA A 154 13.18 80.50 30.78
CA ALA A 154 13.86 80.33 32.06
C ALA A 154 14.41 81.66 32.59
N GLY A 155 14.98 82.49 31.72
CA GLY A 155 15.36 83.86 32.06
C GLY A 155 14.18 84.68 32.59
N LEU A 156 13.03 84.64 31.90
CA LEU A 156 11.79 85.28 32.37
C LEU A 156 11.27 84.71 33.69
N LEU A 157 11.31 83.40 33.87
CA LEU A 157 10.88 82.76 35.11
C LEU A 157 11.72 83.26 36.29
N PHE A 158 13.05 83.24 36.15
CA PHE A 158 13.93 83.74 37.19
C PHE A 158 13.82 85.26 37.39
N THR A 159 13.38 86.01 36.36
CA THR A 159 13.01 87.41 36.51
C THR A 159 11.87 87.57 37.51
N PHE A 160 10.78 86.81 37.34
CA PHE A 160 9.65 86.86 38.27
C PHE A 160 10.03 86.40 39.67
N VAL A 161 10.84 85.35 39.79
CA VAL A 161 11.33 84.85 41.08
C VAL A 161 12.20 85.91 41.78
N GLY A 162 13.13 86.54 41.07
CA GLY A 162 13.98 87.60 41.62
C GLY A 162 13.18 88.80 42.12
N LEU A 163 12.17 89.23 41.36
CA LEU A 163 11.26 90.30 41.78
C LEU A 163 10.40 89.89 42.97
N MET A 164 9.88 88.65 43.00
CA MET A 164 9.07 88.15 44.11
C MET A 164 9.88 88.11 45.41
N ILE A 165 11.13 87.65 45.36
CA ILE A 165 12.03 87.65 46.53
C ILE A 165 12.28 89.09 47.00
N GLY A 166 12.64 89.99 46.08
CA GLY A 166 12.89 91.39 46.43
C GLY A 166 11.68 92.11 47.03
N ILE A 167 10.48 91.86 46.51
CA ILE A 167 9.22 92.42 47.05
C ILE A 167 8.91 91.80 48.41
N ASN A 168 9.03 90.49 48.57
CA ASN A 168 8.72 89.82 49.83
C ASN A 168 9.59 90.36 50.97
N GLU A 169 10.90 90.49 50.73
CA GLU A 169 11.84 91.06 51.71
C GLU A 169 11.57 92.55 51.99
N ALA A 170 11.24 93.33 50.96
CA ALA A 170 10.91 94.74 51.12
C ALA A 170 9.54 95.00 51.78
N SER A 171 8.58 94.09 51.63
CA SER A 171 7.18 94.28 52.04
C SER A 171 7.01 94.54 53.54
N VAL A 172 7.86 93.93 54.36
CA VAL A 172 7.82 94.06 55.82
C VAL A 172 8.13 95.50 56.25
N GLY A 173 9.19 96.10 55.71
CA GLY A 173 9.55 97.47 56.10
C GLY A 173 8.82 98.55 55.29
N LEU A 174 8.32 98.25 54.07
CA LEU A 174 7.41 99.15 53.34
C LEU A 174 6.03 99.30 54.02
N SER A 175 5.62 98.31 54.81
CA SER A 175 4.36 98.36 55.59
C SER A 175 4.54 99.05 56.95
N SER A 176 5.76 99.43 57.32
CA SER A 176 6.04 100.13 58.58
C SER A 176 5.73 101.63 58.46
N SER A 177 5.29 102.25 59.56
CA SER A 177 5.05 103.70 59.62
C SER A 177 6.34 104.54 59.74
N ASP A 178 7.51 103.89 59.76
CA ASP A 178 8.82 104.54 59.91
C ASP A 178 9.46 104.75 58.53
N ILE A 179 9.80 106.00 58.23
CA ILE A 179 10.36 106.42 56.95
C ILE A 179 11.75 105.81 56.71
N ASP A 180 12.56 105.64 57.76
CA ASP A 180 13.92 105.14 57.59
C ASP A 180 13.91 103.62 57.35
N ALA A 181 13.00 102.88 57.99
CA ALA A 181 12.75 101.47 57.70
C ALA A 181 12.18 101.25 56.28
N ALA A 182 11.33 102.16 55.80
CA ALA A 182 10.84 102.13 54.43
C ALA A 182 11.96 102.38 53.40
N LYS A 183 12.91 103.29 53.67
CA LYS A 183 14.08 103.51 52.82
C LYS A 183 15.03 102.31 52.81
N GLU A 184 15.26 101.68 53.95
CA GLU A 184 16.13 100.50 54.04
C GLU A 184 15.55 99.31 53.27
N SER A 185 14.22 99.19 53.22
CA SER A 185 13.48 98.19 52.44
C SER A 185 13.59 98.36 50.92
N LEU A 186 14.05 99.51 50.42
CA LEU A 186 14.32 99.70 49.00
C LEU A 186 15.55 98.93 48.52
N ASN A 187 16.52 98.65 49.41
CA ASN A 187 17.73 97.91 49.03
C ASN A 187 17.44 96.45 48.63
N PRO A 188 16.68 95.65 49.42
CA PRO A 188 16.25 94.32 49.00
C PRO A 188 15.42 94.33 47.70
N LEU A 189 14.54 95.32 47.54
CA LEU A 189 13.72 95.47 46.32
C LEU A 189 14.58 95.70 45.08
N LEU A 190 15.54 96.64 45.16
CA LEU A 190 16.48 96.93 44.07
C LEU A 190 17.44 95.77 43.82
N SER A 191 17.85 95.05 44.86
CA SER A 191 18.66 93.83 44.73
C SER A 191 17.89 92.77 43.93
N GLY A 192 16.67 92.43 44.34
CA GLY A 192 15.80 91.47 43.62
C GLY A 192 15.53 91.86 42.17
N ALA A 193 15.34 93.16 41.90
CA ALA A 193 15.22 93.68 40.53
C ALA A 193 16.52 93.52 39.71
N SER A 194 17.69 93.68 40.34
CA SER A 194 18.99 93.45 39.69
C SER A 194 19.22 91.98 39.35
N ILE A 195 18.85 91.04 40.27
CA ILE A 195 18.84 89.59 40.01
C ILE A 195 17.98 89.30 38.78
N ALA A 196 16.78 89.87 38.77
CA ALA A 196 15.78 89.63 37.74
C ALA A 196 16.26 90.11 36.36
N PHE A 197 16.80 91.32 36.27
CA PHE A 197 17.31 91.85 34.99
C PHE A 197 18.52 91.07 34.49
N THR A 198 19.47 90.73 35.37
CA THR A 198 20.72 90.06 34.99
C THR A 198 20.45 88.63 34.49
N THR A 199 19.62 87.86 35.19
CA THR A 199 19.25 86.50 34.79
C THR A 199 18.47 86.47 33.46
N SER A 200 17.64 87.48 33.20
CA SER A 200 16.93 87.65 31.92
C SER A 200 17.89 87.89 30.75
N VAL A 201 18.86 88.80 30.91
CA VAL A 201 19.87 89.08 29.88
C VAL A 201 20.70 87.83 29.58
N VAL A 202 21.11 87.08 30.61
CA VAL A 202 21.83 85.82 30.44
C VAL A 202 20.98 84.79 29.68
N GLY A 203 19.69 84.67 30.00
CA GLY A 203 18.73 83.81 29.29
C GLY A 203 18.64 84.12 27.79
N ILE A 204 18.47 85.40 27.44
CA ILE A 204 18.35 85.85 26.05
C ILE A 204 19.66 85.64 25.29
N VAL A 205 20.81 85.99 25.88
CA VAL A 205 22.11 85.81 25.23
C VAL A 205 22.42 84.34 25.00
N CYS A 206 22.18 83.47 25.99
CA CYS A 206 22.36 82.02 25.84
C CYS A 206 21.42 81.44 24.77
N SER A 207 20.15 81.87 24.76
CA SER A 207 19.17 81.48 23.74
C SER A 207 19.62 81.85 22.33
N MET A 208 20.10 83.08 22.14
CA MET A 208 20.54 83.58 20.84
C MET A 208 21.78 82.84 20.34
N ILE A 209 22.80 82.67 21.18
CA ILE A 209 24.01 81.91 20.83
C ILE A 209 23.66 80.46 20.49
N PHE A 210 22.80 79.83 21.29
CA PHE A 210 22.38 78.46 21.05
C PHE A 210 21.61 78.33 19.73
N SER A 211 20.69 79.25 19.41
CA SER A 211 19.93 79.22 18.14
C SER A 211 20.83 79.37 16.92
N LEU A 212 21.83 80.27 16.94
CA LEU A 212 22.77 80.40 15.84
C LEU A 212 23.61 79.11 15.67
N TYR A 213 24.05 78.53 16.77
CA TYR A 213 24.80 77.28 16.75
C TYR A 213 23.95 76.10 16.22
N GLU A 214 22.70 76.00 16.67
CA GLU A 214 21.75 74.98 16.25
C GLU A 214 21.45 75.05 14.75
N LYS A 215 21.11 76.24 14.23
CA LYS A 215 20.89 76.45 12.79
C LYS A 215 22.11 76.11 11.94
N ALA A 216 23.30 76.52 12.36
CA ALA A 216 24.53 76.23 11.63
C ALA A 216 24.81 74.71 11.55
N ARG A 217 24.51 73.97 12.61
CA ARG A 217 24.67 72.50 12.65
C ARG A 217 23.67 71.79 11.75
N PHE A 218 22.40 72.18 11.79
CA PHE A 218 21.39 71.57 10.94
C PHE A 218 21.59 71.91 9.46
N HIS A 219 22.00 73.13 9.13
CA HIS A 219 22.34 73.48 7.75
C HIS A 219 23.51 72.67 7.19
N LYS A 220 24.58 72.46 7.99
CA LYS A 220 25.69 71.59 7.58
C LYS A 220 25.21 70.16 7.32
N LEU A 221 24.32 69.65 8.16
CA LEU A 221 23.78 68.30 8.04
C LEU A 221 22.89 68.16 6.79
N GLU A 222 22.04 69.14 6.53
CA GLU A 222 21.20 69.22 5.32
C GLU A 222 22.05 69.19 4.06
N GLY A 223 23.12 69.98 4.00
CA GLY A 223 24.04 69.97 2.88
C GLY A 223 24.66 68.59 2.61
N LYS A 224 24.98 67.82 3.67
CA LYS A 224 25.56 66.47 3.51
C LYS A 224 24.55 65.41 3.08
N VAL A 225 23.31 65.50 3.56
CA VAL A 225 22.22 64.64 3.06
C VAL A 225 21.89 64.97 1.62
N LYS A 226 21.85 66.26 1.25
CA LYS A 226 21.61 66.70 -0.13
C LYS A 226 22.72 66.23 -1.08
N GLU A 227 23.99 66.40 -0.70
CA GLU A 227 25.14 65.92 -1.49
C GLU A 227 25.04 64.41 -1.78
N PHE A 228 24.64 63.62 -0.77
CA PHE A 228 24.39 62.19 -0.93
C PHE A 228 23.24 61.90 -1.91
N SER A 229 22.13 62.62 -1.75
CA SER A 229 20.93 62.45 -2.57
C SER A 229 21.17 62.84 -4.03
N ASP A 230 21.85 63.96 -4.28
CA ASP A 230 22.18 64.45 -5.62
C ASP A 230 23.17 63.50 -6.33
N TYR A 231 24.12 62.91 -5.58
CA TYR A 231 24.98 61.84 -6.11
C TYR A 231 24.13 60.66 -6.61
N LEU A 232 23.27 60.11 -5.77
CA LEU A 232 22.43 58.98 -6.18
C LEU A 232 21.46 59.35 -7.32
N ALA A 233 20.89 60.56 -7.33
CA ALA A 233 19.96 61.00 -8.37
C ALA A 233 20.62 61.15 -9.74
N SER A 234 21.91 61.48 -9.79
CA SER A 234 22.69 61.56 -11.03
C SER A 234 23.23 60.20 -11.51
N HIS A 235 23.22 59.20 -10.64
CA HIS A 235 23.84 57.88 -10.85
C HIS A 235 22.80 56.74 -10.93
N ILE A 236 21.55 56.98 -10.54
CA ILE A 236 20.43 56.05 -10.61
C ILE A 236 19.34 56.70 -11.45
N GLU A 237 18.96 56.03 -12.53
CA GLU A 237 17.94 56.52 -13.45
C GLU A 237 16.55 56.39 -12.81
N PHE A 238 15.86 57.52 -12.71
CA PHE A 238 14.46 57.55 -12.29
C PHE A 238 13.55 57.17 -13.46
N ILE A 239 12.68 56.18 -13.25
CA ILE A 239 11.62 55.81 -14.18
C ILE A 239 10.28 56.28 -13.58
N ASP A 240 9.62 57.25 -14.22
CA ASP A 240 8.26 57.63 -13.89
C ASP A 240 7.22 56.64 -14.43
N SER A 241 5.96 56.82 -14.07
CA SER A 241 4.86 55.96 -14.51
C SER A 241 4.70 55.91 -16.03
N ASP A 242 4.95 57.02 -16.71
CA ASP A 242 4.71 57.17 -18.14
C ASP A 242 5.81 56.45 -18.93
N LYS A 243 7.06 56.58 -18.48
CA LYS A 243 8.20 55.85 -19.02
C LYS A 243 8.11 54.36 -18.72
N LEU A 244 7.62 53.97 -17.53
CA LEU A 244 7.36 52.57 -17.21
C LEU A 244 6.26 51.98 -18.11
N ALA A 245 5.17 52.72 -18.33
CA ALA A 245 4.10 52.31 -19.23
C ALA A 245 4.58 52.20 -20.69
N ALA A 246 5.40 53.14 -21.15
CA ALA A 246 6.01 53.08 -22.48
C ALA A 246 6.94 51.86 -22.63
N MET A 247 7.78 51.58 -21.63
CA MET A 247 8.63 50.38 -21.61
C MET A 247 7.80 49.10 -21.60
N GLN A 248 6.68 49.07 -20.86
CA GLN A 248 5.80 47.91 -20.81
C GLN A 248 5.04 47.71 -22.12
N LEU A 249 4.60 48.78 -22.78
CA LEU A 249 3.98 48.72 -24.11
C LEU A 249 4.97 48.17 -25.14
N GLU A 250 6.21 48.66 -25.13
CA GLU A 250 7.27 48.16 -26.02
C GLU A 250 7.59 46.68 -25.74
N ALA A 251 7.74 46.29 -24.47
CA ALA A 251 7.94 44.90 -24.08
C ALA A 251 6.76 44.00 -24.50
N THR A 252 5.52 44.51 -24.39
CA THR A 252 4.31 43.78 -24.80
C THR A 252 4.22 43.64 -26.32
N GLN A 253 4.59 44.67 -27.08
CA GLN A 253 4.68 44.59 -28.55
C GLN A 253 5.76 43.61 -28.99
N ALA A 254 6.94 43.65 -28.36
CA ALA A 254 8.01 42.68 -28.59
C ALA A 254 7.59 41.26 -28.22
N GLN A 255 6.87 41.09 -27.10
CA GLN A 255 6.30 39.80 -26.69
C GLN A 255 5.21 39.33 -27.66
N THR A 256 4.34 40.21 -28.14
CA THR A 256 3.29 39.86 -29.12
C THR A 256 3.91 39.48 -30.46
N LYS A 257 4.96 40.19 -30.88
CA LYS A 257 5.74 39.82 -32.07
C LYS A 257 6.44 38.48 -31.88
N ALA A 258 7.12 38.27 -30.75
CA ALA A 258 7.75 36.98 -30.43
C ALA A 258 6.73 35.85 -30.26
N LEU A 259 5.51 36.13 -29.77
CA LEU A 259 4.41 35.16 -29.67
C LEU A 259 3.80 34.89 -31.04
N SER A 260 3.75 35.89 -31.93
CA SER A 260 3.35 35.74 -33.34
C SER A 260 4.38 34.91 -34.10
N ASP A 261 5.67 35.20 -33.93
CA ASP A 261 6.78 34.43 -34.52
C ASP A 261 6.84 33.01 -33.91
N PHE A 262 6.61 32.88 -32.60
CA PHE A 262 6.43 31.60 -31.91
C PHE A 262 5.16 30.88 -32.37
N GLN A 263 4.06 31.54 -32.71
CA GLN A 263 2.86 30.90 -33.27
C GLN A 263 3.14 30.34 -34.66
N VAL A 264 3.93 31.06 -35.47
CA VAL A 264 4.43 30.57 -36.76
C VAL A 264 5.40 29.39 -36.58
N ASP A 265 6.29 29.44 -35.58
CA ASP A 265 7.17 28.31 -35.24
C ASP A 265 6.44 27.16 -34.53
N GLN A 266 5.36 27.44 -33.80
CA GLN A 266 4.50 26.45 -33.17
C GLN A 266 3.67 25.74 -34.25
N GLN A 267 3.30 26.37 -35.36
CA GLN A 267 2.75 25.65 -36.52
C GLN A 267 3.72 24.60 -37.06
N ARG A 268 5.04 24.85 -37.01
CA ARG A 268 6.08 23.89 -37.42
C ARG A 268 6.39 22.82 -36.35
N ILE A 269 6.40 23.20 -35.07
CA ILE A 269 6.65 22.30 -33.93
C ILE A 269 5.41 21.44 -33.60
N THR A 270 4.20 21.95 -33.83
CA THR A 270 2.93 21.25 -33.67
C THR A 270 2.72 20.25 -34.80
N ASP A 271 3.20 20.51 -36.02
CA ASP A 271 3.23 19.49 -37.08
C ASP A 271 4.16 18.31 -36.72
N GLU A 272 5.32 18.57 -36.12
CA GLU A 272 6.27 17.52 -35.70
C GLU A 272 5.82 16.81 -34.42
N THR A 273 5.25 17.53 -33.45
CA THR A 273 4.76 16.98 -32.18
C THR A 273 3.44 16.23 -32.37
N ILE A 274 2.52 16.73 -33.20
CA ILE A 274 1.33 15.97 -33.63
C ILE A 274 1.76 14.81 -34.51
N ARG A 275 2.75 14.93 -35.40
CA ARG A 275 3.31 13.75 -36.09
C ARG A 275 3.85 12.72 -35.13
N ARG A 276 4.62 13.12 -34.11
CA ARG A 276 5.24 12.20 -33.13
C ARG A 276 4.21 11.60 -32.20
N VAL A 277 3.35 12.41 -31.61
CA VAL A 277 2.27 11.94 -30.72
C VAL A 277 1.26 11.14 -31.51
N SER A 278 0.79 11.58 -32.68
CA SER A 278 -0.10 10.75 -33.51
C SER A 278 0.60 9.52 -34.08
N LYS A 279 1.92 9.50 -34.31
CA LYS A 279 2.64 8.30 -34.73
C LYS A 279 2.86 7.32 -33.59
N GLU A 280 3.37 7.78 -32.44
CA GLU A 280 3.56 6.95 -31.25
C GLU A 280 2.21 6.51 -30.64
N PHE A 281 1.17 7.34 -30.68
CA PHE A 281 -0.20 6.95 -30.30
C PHE A 281 -0.83 5.98 -31.33
N ARG A 282 -0.63 6.18 -32.64
CA ARG A 282 -1.08 5.23 -33.70
C ARG A 282 -0.38 3.87 -33.62
N GLU A 283 0.95 3.87 -33.50
CA GLU A 283 1.76 2.65 -33.57
C GLU A 283 1.79 1.90 -32.24
N THR A 284 1.71 2.59 -31.09
CA THR A 284 1.93 1.97 -29.76
C THR A 284 0.66 1.80 -28.93
N LEU A 285 -0.44 2.48 -29.22
CA LEU A 285 -1.71 2.28 -28.49
C LEU A 285 -2.82 1.72 -29.38
N LEU A 286 -2.91 2.12 -30.65
CA LEU A 286 -3.98 1.64 -31.54
C LEU A 286 -3.69 0.28 -32.18
N GLU A 287 -2.45 0.02 -32.62
CA GLU A 287 -2.03 -1.29 -33.13
C GLU A 287 -1.75 -2.29 -31.99
N SER A 288 -1.13 -1.80 -30.91
CA SER A 288 -0.92 -2.55 -29.67
C SER A 288 -2.27 -3.01 -29.11
N ALA A 289 -3.14 -2.09 -28.65
CA ALA A 289 -4.35 -2.51 -27.94
C ALA A 289 -5.28 -3.39 -28.79
N GLY A 290 -5.37 -3.14 -30.10
CA GLY A 290 -6.08 -4.01 -31.04
C GLY A 290 -5.48 -5.42 -31.09
N LYS A 291 -4.15 -5.53 -31.25
CA LYS A 291 -3.44 -6.83 -31.24
C LYS A 291 -3.45 -7.50 -29.87
N GLU A 292 -3.37 -6.78 -28.76
CA GLU A 292 -3.44 -7.38 -27.44
C GLU A 292 -4.85 -7.90 -27.13
N ILE A 293 -5.90 -7.23 -27.60
CA ILE A 293 -7.28 -7.71 -27.50
C ILE A 293 -7.47 -8.95 -28.39
N GLU A 294 -6.93 -8.94 -29.62
CA GLU A 294 -6.95 -10.10 -30.53
C GLU A 294 -6.17 -11.30 -29.94
N GLN A 295 -4.96 -11.08 -29.44
CA GLN A 295 -4.14 -12.10 -28.76
C GLN A 295 -4.83 -12.63 -27.50
N MET A 296 -5.49 -11.77 -26.72
CA MET A 296 -6.28 -12.20 -25.57
C MET A 296 -7.48 -13.03 -25.99
N GLY A 297 -8.15 -12.67 -27.11
CA GLY A 297 -9.19 -13.49 -27.74
C GLY A 297 -8.68 -14.88 -28.12
N GLU A 298 -7.55 -14.96 -28.82
CA GLU A 298 -6.92 -16.24 -29.21
C GLU A 298 -6.51 -17.09 -27.99
N VAL A 299 -5.91 -16.48 -26.97
CA VAL A 299 -5.52 -17.20 -25.74
C VAL A 299 -6.75 -17.72 -25.00
N LEU A 300 -7.81 -16.92 -24.90
CA LEU A 300 -9.06 -17.34 -24.26
C LEU A 300 -9.76 -18.44 -25.05
N GLU A 301 -9.77 -18.36 -26.39
CA GLU A 301 -10.31 -19.40 -27.26
C GLU A 301 -9.53 -20.71 -27.10
N GLN A 302 -8.20 -20.63 -27.08
CA GLN A 302 -7.32 -21.79 -26.89
C GLN A 302 -7.52 -22.44 -25.51
N VAL A 303 -7.63 -21.65 -24.43
CA VAL A 303 -7.92 -22.16 -23.09
C VAL A 303 -9.29 -22.83 -23.05
N ASN A 304 -10.31 -22.22 -23.67
CA ASN A 304 -11.67 -22.75 -23.72
C ASN A 304 -11.71 -24.09 -24.49
N ALA A 305 -11.06 -24.16 -25.66
CA ALA A 305 -10.94 -25.38 -26.46
C ALA A 305 -10.21 -26.51 -25.71
N ASN A 306 -9.12 -26.18 -25.00
CA ASN A 306 -8.38 -27.17 -24.19
C ASN A 306 -9.21 -27.69 -23.01
N LEU A 307 -9.98 -26.81 -22.34
CA LEU A 307 -10.85 -27.21 -21.24
C LEU A 307 -12.01 -28.10 -21.73
N LEU A 308 -12.64 -27.77 -22.86
CA LEU A 308 -13.66 -28.61 -23.48
C LEU A 308 -13.10 -29.99 -23.85
N ALA A 309 -11.93 -30.04 -24.47
CA ALA A 309 -11.27 -31.31 -24.81
C ALA A 309 -10.93 -32.14 -23.57
N ASN A 310 -10.54 -31.51 -22.46
CA ASN A 310 -10.30 -32.21 -21.20
C ASN A 310 -11.60 -32.73 -20.56
N ILE A 311 -12.69 -31.97 -20.60
CA ILE A 311 -14.03 -32.40 -20.15
C ILE A 311 -14.49 -33.61 -20.96
N GLU A 312 -14.36 -33.60 -22.29
CA GLU A 312 -14.72 -34.74 -23.15
C GLU A 312 -13.89 -35.99 -22.84
N ARG A 313 -12.57 -35.83 -22.64
CA ARG A 313 -11.69 -36.94 -22.25
C ARG A 313 -12.05 -37.50 -20.88
N PHE A 314 -12.37 -36.63 -19.93
CA PHE A 314 -12.75 -37.02 -18.59
C PHE A 314 -14.09 -37.77 -18.60
N SER A 315 -15.10 -37.23 -19.30
CA SER A 315 -16.40 -37.88 -19.51
C SER A 315 -16.24 -39.26 -20.16
N SER A 316 -15.39 -39.39 -21.18
CA SER A 316 -15.10 -40.68 -21.83
C SER A 316 -14.43 -41.70 -20.87
N ALA A 317 -13.49 -41.25 -20.03
CA ALA A 317 -12.84 -42.08 -19.02
C ALA A 317 -13.83 -42.54 -17.94
N GLN A 318 -14.77 -41.68 -17.59
CA GLN A 318 -15.83 -41.94 -16.64
C GLN A 318 -16.86 -42.95 -17.16
N ASP A 319 -17.30 -42.83 -18.41
CA ASP A 319 -18.17 -43.83 -19.06
C ASP A 319 -17.50 -45.21 -19.08
N LYS A 320 -16.20 -45.25 -19.37
CA LYS A 320 -15.42 -46.49 -19.31
C LYS A 320 -15.34 -47.05 -17.88
N THR A 321 -15.25 -46.19 -16.87
CA THR A 321 -15.26 -46.58 -15.46
C THR A 321 -16.61 -47.16 -15.07
N LEU A 322 -17.73 -46.51 -15.42
CA LEU A 322 -19.09 -47.05 -15.23
C LEU A 322 -19.25 -48.43 -15.86
N GLN A 323 -18.82 -48.59 -17.11
CA GLN A 323 -18.92 -49.87 -17.80
C GLN A 323 -18.08 -50.96 -17.11
N THR A 324 -16.90 -50.62 -16.60
CA THR A 324 -16.00 -51.55 -15.90
C THR A 324 -16.57 -51.95 -14.55
N THR A 325 -17.07 -50.98 -13.78
CA THR A 325 -17.73 -51.14 -12.49
C THR A 325 -19.00 -52.01 -12.62
N ALA A 326 -19.85 -51.74 -13.61
CA ALA A 326 -21.03 -52.54 -13.90
C ALA A 326 -20.69 -54.00 -14.28
N LYS A 327 -19.64 -54.20 -15.11
CA LYS A 327 -19.14 -55.54 -15.44
C LYS A 327 -18.59 -56.27 -14.22
N LEU A 328 -17.86 -55.56 -13.35
CA LEU A 328 -17.30 -56.13 -12.13
C LEU A 328 -18.41 -56.60 -11.18
N ALA A 329 -19.44 -55.79 -10.96
CA ALA A 329 -20.61 -56.16 -10.17
C ALA A 329 -21.32 -57.40 -10.72
N SER A 330 -21.56 -57.44 -12.04
CA SER A 330 -22.19 -58.60 -12.69
C SER A 330 -21.34 -59.88 -12.61
N ASN A 331 -20.01 -59.75 -12.76
CA ASN A 331 -19.09 -60.88 -12.63
C ASN A 331 -19.00 -61.39 -11.19
N LEU A 332 -19.05 -60.50 -10.19
CA LEU A 332 -19.03 -60.88 -8.78
C LEU A 332 -20.32 -61.61 -8.39
N ASP A 333 -21.47 -61.07 -8.78
CA ASP A 333 -22.80 -61.68 -8.55
C ASP A 333 -22.88 -63.10 -9.12
N SER A 334 -22.45 -63.28 -10.37
CA SER A 334 -22.38 -64.61 -11.01
C SER A 334 -21.37 -65.55 -10.35
N SER A 335 -20.21 -65.05 -9.92
CA SER A 335 -19.19 -65.87 -9.25
C SER A 335 -19.64 -66.35 -7.88
N VAL A 336 -20.26 -65.48 -7.07
CA VAL A 336 -20.79 -65.85 -5.75
C VAL A 336 -21.95 -66.82 -5.89
N THR A 337 -22.85 -66.60 -6.86
CA THR A 337 -23.94 -67.54 -7.17
C THR A 337 -23.38 -68.92 -7.53
N SER A 338 -22.35 -68.97 -8.38
CA SER A 338 -21.71 -70.23 -8.78
C SER A 338 -21.00 -70.92 -7.61
N LEU A 339 -20.26 -70.19 -6.78
CA LEU A 339 -19.59 -70.73 -5.58
C LEU A 339 -20.61 -71.26 -4.57
N THR A 340 -21.69 -70.52 -4.33
CA THR A 340 -22.79 -70.93 -3.45
C THR A 340 -23.40 -72.24 -3.93
N GLN A 341 -23.66 -72.37 -5.24
CA GLN A 341 -24.20 -73.60 -5.81
C GLN A 341 -23.21 -74.78 -5.68
N GLN A 342 -21.92 -74.57 -5.95
CA GLN A 342 -20.91 -75.63 -5.83
C GLN A 342 -20.74 -76.11 -4.38
N LEU A 343 -20.68 -75.19 -3.42
CA LEU A 343 -20.56 -75.52 -2.01
C LEU A 343 -21.82 -76.21 -1.46
N ALA A 344 -23.02 -75.77 -1.86
CA ALA A 344 -24.26 -76.44 -1.50
C ALA A 344 -24.27 -77.90 -1.98
N THR A 345 -23.89 -78.15 -3.23
CA THR A 345 -23.74 -79.52 -3.76
C THR A 345 -22.66 -80.31 -3.00
N SER A 346 -21.54 -79.68 -2.63
CA SER A 346 -20.49 -80.36 -1.85
C SER A 346 -20.95 -80.75 -0.44
N VAL A 347 -21.80 -79.95 0.21
CA VAL A 347 -22.39 -80.29 1.52
C VAL A 347 -23.35 -81.47 1.37
N GLU A 348 -24.19 -81.48 0.34
CA GLU A 348 -25.09 -82.62 0.05
C GLU A 348 -24.31 -83.91 -0.19
N GLU A 349 -23.20 -83.86 -0.95
CA GLU A 349 -22.34 -85.01 -1.19
C GLU A 349 -21.60 -85.48 0.08
N MET A 350 -21.17 -84.55 0.94
CA MET A 350 -20.51 -84.88 2.21
C MET A 350 -21.47 -85.60 3.16
N SER A 351 -22.72 -85.15 3.23
CA SER A 351 -23.76 -85.75 4.07
C SER A 351 -24.14 -87.15 3.60
N ALA A 352 -24.18 -87.35 2.28
CA ALA A 352 -24.37 -88.68 1.70
C ALA A 352 -23.20 -89.62 2.05
N ARG A 353 -21.96 -89.14 2.05
CA ARG A 353 -20.76 -89.93 2.42
C ARG A 353 -20.70 -90.24 3.91
N GLU A 354 -21.06 -89.30 4.79
CA GLU A 354 -21.15 -89.53 6.24
C GLU A 354 -22.04 -90.74 6.52
N LYS A 355 -23.25 -90.73 5.94
CA LYS A 355 -24.22 -91.81 6.10
C LYS A 355 -23.70 -93.17 5.63
N ASP A 356 -22.95 -93.19 4.52
CA ASP A 356 -22.36 -94.42 3.98
C ASP A 356 -21.22 -94.96 4.87
N VAL A 357 -20.35 -94.08 5.39
CA VAL A 357 -19.27 -94.46 6.33
C VAL A 357 -19.83 -95.02 7.63
N VAL A 358 -20.83 -94.38 8.22
CA VAL A 358 -21.48 -94.87 9.46
C VAL A 358 -22.07 -96.27 9.23
N ALA A 359 -22.84 -96.44 8.15
CA ALA A 359 -23.43 -97.74 7.81
C ALA A 359 -22.37 -98.82 7.59
N HIS A 360 -21.27 -98.50 6.90
CA HIS A 360 -20.21 -99.46 6.64
C HIS A 360 -19.46 -99.88 7.91
N VAL A 361 -19.19 -98.95 8.83
CA VAL A 361 -18.50 -99.27 10.09
C VAL A 361 -19.41 -100.06 11.03
N GLU A 362 -20.70 -99.72 11.14
CA GLU A 362 -21.67 -100.51 11.91
C GLU A 362 -21.75 -101.97 11.40
N GLU A 363 -21.78 -102.16 10.09
CA GLU A 363 -21.75 -103.49 9.46
C GLU A 363 -20.48 -104.26 9.86
N LYS A 364 -19.30 -103.63 9.78
CA LYS A 364 -18.02 -104.26 10.12
C LYS A 364 -17.89 -104.58 11.61
N ILE A 365 -18.35 -103.71 12.51
CA ILE A 365 -18.38 -103.97 13.95
C ILE A 365 -19.26 -105.19 14.23
N SER A 366 -20.48 -105.23 13.68
CA SER A 366 -21.41 -106.34 13.85
C SER A 366 -20.83 -107.67 13.35
N ALA A 367 -20.18 -107.65 12.18
CA ALA A 367 -19.49 -108.82 11.62
C ALA A 367 -18.31 -109.28 12.49
N MET A 368 -17.50 -108.34 12.99
CA MET A 368 -16.37 -108.64 13.87
C MET A 368 -16.83 -109.24 15.20
N THR A 369 -17.85 -108.63 15.84
CA THR A 369 -18.45 -109.13 17.09
C THR A 369 -18.98 -110.56 16.90
N SER A 370 -19.69 -110.83 15.81
CA SER A 370 -20.16 -112.18 15.49
C SER A 370 -19.01 -113.17 15.29
N ALA A 371 -17.97 -112.79 14.54
CA ALA A 371 -16.81 -113.65 14.27
C ALA A 371 -16.03 -113.98 15.55
N VAL A 372 -15.78 -112.99 16.41
CA VAL A 372 -15.11 -113.21 17.70
C VAL A 372 -15.99 -114.09 18.58
N GLN A 373 -17.30 -113.83 18.69
CA GLN A 373 -18.21 -114.65 19.47
C GLN A 373 -18.19 -116.13 19.01
N THR A 374 -18.21 -116.38 17.70
CA THR A 374 -18.09 -117.75 17.15
C THR A 374 -16.77 -118.40 17.53
N GLN A 375 -15.63 -117.70 17.38
CA GLN A 375 -14.31 -118.24 17.71
C GLN A 375 -14.17 -118.55 19.21
N VAL A 376 -14.78 -117.73 20.07
CA VAL A 376 -14.79 -117.93 21.52
C VAL A 376 -15.57 -119.18 21.91
N VAL A 377 -16.74 -119.38 21.32
CA VAL A 377 -17.54 -120.60 21.53
C VAL A 377 -16.74 -121.83 21.10
N GLU A 378 -16.10 -121.79 19.94
CA GLU A 378 -15.28 -122.90 19.43
C GLU A 378 -14.08 -123.22 20.34
N VAL A 379 -13.33 -122.20 20.77
CA VAL A 379 -12.19 -122.37 21.69
C VAL A 379 -12.65 -122.89 23.05
N SER A 380 -13.81 -122.43 23.55
CA SER A 380 -14.41 -122.88 24.80
C SER A 380 -14.82 -124.35 24.75
N GLU A 381 -15.49 -124.78 23.68
CA GLU A 381 -15.84 -126.18 23.46
C GLU A 381 -14.60 -127.07 23.39
N ASN A 382 -13.57 -126.65 22.66
CA ASN A 382 -12.33 -127.41 22.50
C ASN A 382 -11.53 -127.52 23.81
N TYR A 383 -11.46 -126.44 24.59
CA TYR A 383 -10.82 -126.47 25.91
C TYR A 383 -11.56 -127.36 26.89
N LYS A 384 -12.90 -127.29 26.93
CA LYS A 384 -13.73 -128.17 27.76
C LYS A 384 -13.53 -129.64 27.38
N ALA A 385 -13.45 -129.94 26.09
CA ALA A 385 -13.14 -131.29 25.61
C ALA A 385 -11.75 -131.76 26.07
N THR A 386 -10.73 -130.91 25.93
CA THR A 386 -9.34 -131.21 26.34
C THR A 386 -9.22 -131.41 27.85
N MET A 387 -9.87 -130.57 28.67
CA MET A 387 -9.87 -130.73 30.13
C MET A 387 -10.65 -131.97 30.57
N SER A 388 -11.77 -132.28 29.94
CA SER A 388 -12.51 -133.52 30.19
C SER A 388 -11.64 -134.75 29.93
N GLN A 389 -10.89 -134.74 28.82
CA GLN A 389 -9.93 -135.79 28.49
C GLN A 389 -8.78 -135.87 29.51
N THR A 390 -8.24 -134.72 29.93
CA THR A 390 -7.18 -134.62 30.94
C THR A 390 -7.64 -135.17 32.29
N ALA A 391 -8.86 -134.82 32.74
CA ALA A 391 -9.47 -135.33 33.96
C ALA A 391 -9.66 -136.86 33.92
N GLN A 392 -10.06 -137.41 32.77
CA GLN A 392 -10.18 -138.86 32.57
C GLN A 392 -8.83 -139.59 32.72
N GLU A 393 -7.74 -139.02 32.22
CA GLU A 393 -6.40 -139.62 32.38
C GLU A 393 -5.89 -139.53 33.83
N PHE A 394 -6.08 -138.39 34.52
CA PHE A 394 -5.70 -138.23 35.92
C PHE A 394 -6.49 -139.15 36.88
N GLY A 395 -7.75 -139.47 36.57
CA GLY A 395 -8.57 -140.40 37.35
C GLY A 395 -8.05 -141.84 37.41
N LYS A 396 -7.03 -142.20 36.62
CA LYS A 396 -6.41 -143.54 36.60
C LYS A 396 -5.29 -143.72 37.64
N ILE A 397 -4.95 -142.70 38.45
CA ILE A 397 -3.85 -142.74 39.44
C ILE A 397 -4.38 -142.96 40.88
N PRO A 398 -3.89 -143.96 41.67
CA PRO A 398 -4.44 -144.27 43.01
C PRO A 398 -4.16 -143.25 44.15
N GLN A 399 -5.28 -142.75 44.71
CA GLN A 399 -5.65 -142.29 46.07
C GLN A 399 -4.83 -141.30 46.91
N SER A 400 -3.53 -141.06 46.69
CA SER A 400 -2.79 -140.06 47.49
C SER A 400 -2.65 -138.69 46.80
N LEU A 401 -3.00 -138.59 45.51
CA LEU A 401 -2.92 -137.38 44.69
C LEU A 401 -4.29 -136.90 44.15
N THR A 402 -5.37 -137.65 44.40
CA THR A 402 -6.69 -137.42 43.76
C THR A 402 -7.40 -136.15 44.26
N VAL A 403 -7.30 -135.83 45.56
CA VAL A 403 -8.01 -134.68 46.15
C VAL A 403 -7.41 -133.34 45.70
N LEU A 404 -6.08 -133.26 45.58
CA LEU A 404 -5.40 -132.06 45.06
C LEU A 404 -5.65 -131.86 43.56
N SER A 405 -5.88 -132.93 42.80
CA SER A 405 -6.18 -132.89 41.36
C SER A 405 -7.59 -132.39 41.06
N GLU A 406 -8.62 -132.88 41.75
CA GLU A 406 -10.02 -132.46 41.50
C GLU A 406 -10.25 -130.99 41.88
N GLU A 407 -9.73 -130.55 43.03
CA GLU A 407 -9.87 -129.17 43.47
C GLU A 407 -9.18 -128.21 42.49
N HIS A 408 -7.96 -128.54 42.03
CA HIS A 408 -7.24 -127.72 41.08
C HIS A 408 -7.92 -127.70 39.70
N MET A 409 -8.42 -128.84 39.22
CA MET A 409 -9.12 -128.95 37.94
C MET A 409 -10.44 -128.18 37.94
N ASN A 410 -11.24 -128.27 39.01
CA ASN A 410 -12.46 -127.47 39.13
C ASN A 410 -12.17 -125.99 39.22
N LYS A 411 -11.10 -125.60 39.94
CA LYS A 411 -10.68 -124.20 40.02
C LYS A 411 -10.18 -123.67 38.66
N SER A 412 -9.45 -124.48 37.89
CA SER A 412 -9.04 -124.16 36.52
C SER A 412 -10.23 -124.07 35.57
N LEU A 413 -11.21 -124.97 35.67
CA LEU A 413 -12.44 -124.90 34.87
C LEU A 413 -13.27 -123.67 35.23
N GLN A 414 -13.41 -123.35 36.52
CA GLN A 414 -14.09 -122.13 36.97
C GLN A 414 -13.37 -120.87 36.51
N GLN A 415 -12.03 -120.83 36.55
CA GLN A 415 -11.26 -119.70 36.00
C GLN A 415 -11.44 -119.58 34.49
N TYR A 416 -11.47 -120.70 33.76
CA TYR A 416 -11.69 -120.69 32.33
C TYR A 416 -13.12 -120.26 31.97
N GLN A 417 -14.13 -120.76 32.69
CA GLN A 417 -15.53 -120.35 32.53
C GLN A 417 -15.72 -118.87 32.87
N ALA A 418 -15.08 -118.36 33.92
CA ALA A 418 -15.08 -116.93 34.21
C ALA A 418 -14.42 -116.11 33.08
N LEU A 419 -13.35 -116.65 32.47
CA LEU A 419 -12.72 -115.99 31.32
C LEU A 419 -13.64 -115.99 30.08
N THR A 420 -14.30 -117.10 29.75
CA THR A 420 -15.12 -117.23 28.53
C THR A 420 -16.54 -116.68 28.65
N ASP A 421 -17.16 -116.81 29.81
CA ASP A 421 -18.58 -116.48 30.00
C ASP A 421 -18.75 -115.06 30.53
N GLU A 422 -17.74 -114.51 31.22
CA GLU A 422 -17.78 -113.14 31.75
C GLU A 422 -16.74 -112.21 31.10
N MET A 423 -15.44 -112.52 31.22
CA MET A 423 -14.40 -111.55 30.85
C MET A 423 -14.33 -111.28 29.34
N LEU A 424 -14.49 -112.31 28.50
CA LEU A 424 -14.33 -112.18 27.06
C LEU A 424 -15.53 -111.50 26.38
N PRO A 425 -16.80 -111.82 26.73
CA PRO A 425 -17.95 -111.01 26.31
C PRO A 425 -17.81 -109.55 26.76
N GLN A 426 -17.31 -109.29 27.97
CA GLN A 426 -17.03 -107.92 28.42
C GLN A 426 -15.93 -107.24 27.60
N MET A 427 -14.88 -107.95 27.17
CA MET A 427 -13.86 -107.38 26.28
C MET A 427 -14.41 -107.06 24.89
N ILE A 428 -15.24 -107.96 24.32
CA ILE A 428 -15.88 -107.75 23.01
C ILE A 428 -16.83 -106.56 23.10
N ASP A 429 -17.67 -106.50 24.13
CA ASP A 429 -18.57 -105.38 24.39
C ASP A 429 -17.77 -104.07 24.52
N LYS A 430 -16.70 -104.06 25.33
CA LYS A 430 -15.85 -102.88 25.48
C LYS A 430 -15.18 -102.43 24.19
N VAL A 431 -14.76 -103.36 23.32
CA VAL A 431 -14.21 -103.02 21.99
C VAL A 431 -15.31 -102.48 21.06
N ALA A 432 -16.49 -103.12 21.04
CA ALA A 432 -17.62 -102.67 20.23
C ALA A 432 -18.11 -101.28 20.68
N THR A 433 -18.24 -101.04 21.99
CA THR A 433 -18.55 -99.73 22.58
C THR A 433 -17.47 -98.71 22.22
N SER A 434 -16.18 -99.04 22.39
CA SER A 434 -15.11 -98.10 22.08
C SER A 434 -15.07 -97.73 20.60
N LEU A 435 -15.33 -98.67 19.68
CA LEU A 435 -15.38 -98.37 18.25
C LEU A 435 -16.64 -97.57 17.90
N SER A 436 -17.78 -97.87 18.53
CA SER A 436 -19.02 -97.12 18.36
C SER A 436 -18.88 -95.67 18.87
N GLU A 437 -18.19 -95.45 19.99
CA GLU A 437 -17.85 -94.12 20.49
C GLU A 437 -16.96 -93.35 19.51
N GLN A 438 -15.92 -93.98 18.95
CA GLN A 438 -15.05 -93.34 17.93
C GLN A 438 -15.80 -92.97 16.65
N VAL A 439 -16.72 -93.82 16.18
CA VAL A 439 -17.58 -93.51 15.02
C VAL A 439 -18.54 -92.36 15.34
N SER A 440 -19.12 -92.35 16.55
CA SER A 440 -19.99 -91.25 16.98
C SER A 440 -19.22 -89.92 17.04
N GLU A 441 -17.99 -89.93 17.55
CA GLU A 441 -17.12 -88.75 17.61
C GLU A 441 -16.74 -88.24 16.20
N LEU A 442 -16.37 -89.15 15.29
CA LEU A 442 -16.10 -88.82 13.89
C LEU A 442 -17.34 -88.24 13.19
N THR A 443 -18.51 -88.81 13.43
CA THR A 443 -19.80 -88.33 12.88
C THR A 443 -20.12 -86.93 13.41
N GLU A 444 -19.89 -86.68 14.69
CA GLU A 444 -20.09 -85.37 15.29
C GLU A 444 -19.11 -84.32 14.75
N GLN A 445 -17.85 -84.70 14.50
CA GLN A 445 -16.87 -83.85 13.81
C GLN A 445 -17.28 -83.54 12.35
N MET A 446 -17.73 -84.54 11.59
CA MET A 446 -18.23 -84.36 10.22
C MET A 446 -19.45 -83.43 10.19
N ARG A 447 -20.41 -83.61 11.09
CA ARG A 447 -21.58 -82.73 11.22
C ARG A 447 -21.20 -81.30 11.63
N GLY A 448 -20.18 -81.14 12.48
CA GLY A 448 -19.60 -79.84 12.79
C GLY A 448 -18.94 -79.18 11.56
N ALA A 449 -18.29 -79.98 10.70
CA ALA A 449 -17.75 -79.52 9.43
C ALA A 449 -18.86 -79.11 8.44
N GLU A 450 -19.95 -79.87 8.33
CA GLU A 450 -21.12 -79.49 7.52
C GLU A 450 -21.74 -78.17 8.01
N SER A 451 -22.00 -78.05 9.31
CA SER A 451 -22.60 -76.86 9.91
C SER A 451 -21.77 -75.61 9.63
N ALA A 452 -20.46 -75.65 9.83
CA ALA A 452 -19.65 -74.44 9.60
C ALA A 452 -19.41 -74.14 8.09
N VAL A 453 -19.57 -75.12 7.18
CA VAL A 453 -19.65 -74.80 5.73
C VAL A 453 -20.99 -74.15 5.41
N ALA A 454 -22.10 -74.62 6.00
CA ALA A 454 -23.42 -74.01 5.85
C ALA A 454 -23.47 -72.59 6.42
N ASP A 455 -22.85 -72.34 7.58
CA ASP A 455 -22.73 -71.00 8.18
C ASP A 455 -21.91 -70.06 7.30
N SER A 456 -20.80 -70.56 6.71
CA SER A 456 -20.00 -69.81 5.73
C SER A 456 -20.81 -69.48 4.47
N LEU A 457 -21.67 -70.40 4.03
CA LEU A 457 -22.56 -70.21 2.88
C LEU A 457 -23.62 -69.12 3.15
N ALA A 458 -24.18 -69.11 4.37
CA ALA A 458 -25.19 -68.14 4.79
C ALA A 458 -24.63 -66.70 4.87
N GLN A 459 -23.31 -66.56 4.96
CA GLN A 459 -22.60 -65.30 5.06
C GLN A 459 -22.23 -64.68 3.70
N LEU A 460 -22.15 -65.46 2.62
CA LEU A 460 -21.79 -64.97 1.28
C LEU A 460 -22.75 -63.92 0.68
N PRO A 461 -24.09 -64.00 0.85
CA PRO A 461 -25.00 -62.98 0.35
C PRO A 461 -24.72 -61.58 0.93
N ALA A 462 -24.33 -61.48 2.21
CA ALA A 462 -24.00 -60.20 2.83
C ALA A 462 -22.78 -59.53 2.18
N VAL A 463 -21.81 -60.32 1.69
CA VAL A 463 -20.64 -59.81 0.94
C VAL A 463 -21.07 -59.25 -0.41
N VAL A 464 -22.04 -59.87 -1.08
CA VAL A 464 -22.61 -59.38 -2.35
C VAL A 464 -23.39 -58.09 -2.12
N ASP A 465 -24.21 -58.03 -1.07
CA ASP A 465 -24.97 -56.83 -0.70
C ASP A 465 -24.03 -55.66 -0.38
N GLY A 466 -22.97 -55.89 0.41
CA GLY A 466 -21.96 -54.87 0.71
C GLY A 466 -21.24 -54.36 -0.54
N PHE A 467 -20.90 -55.24 -1.48
CA PHE A 467 -20.35 -54.84 -2.78
C PHE A 467 -21.38 -54.08 -3.63
N GLY A 468 -22.65 -54.46 -3.57
CA GLY A 468 -23.75 -53.79 -4.26
C GLY A 468 -23.94 -52.35 -3.79
N ILE A 469 -23.88 -52.11 -2.47
CA ILE A 469 -23.91 -50.76 -1.88
C ILE A 469 -22.72 -49.94 -2.35
N MET A 470 -21.49 -50.46 -2.22
CA MET A 470 -20.27 -49.79 -2.70
C MET A 470 -20.34 -49.45 -4.19
N ASN A 471 -20.87 -50.37 -5.00
CA ASN A 471 -21.04 -50.18 -6.44
C ASN A 471 -22.07 -49.09 -6.76
N SER A 472 -23.19 -49.03 -6.02
CA SER A 472 -24.21 -47.98 -6.15
C SER A 472 -23.65 -46.61 -5.80
N GLU A 473 -22.88 -46.50 -4.71
CA GLU A 473 -22.22 -45.27 -4.29
C GLU A 473 -21.20 -44.77 -5.31
N LEU A 474 -20.39 -45.67 -5.88
CA LEU A 474 -19.44 -45.33 -6.94
C LEU A 474 -20.13 -44.81 -8.21
N ILE A 475 -21.28 -45.38 -8.56
CA ILE A 475 -22.13 -44.90 -9.67
C ILE A 475 -22.70 -43.51 -9.35
N GLY A 476 -23.15 -43.28 -8.11
CA GLY A 476 -23.64 -41.97 -7.65
C GLY A 476 -22.58 -40.86 -7.78
N ASN A 477 -21.36 -41.10 -7.31
CA ASN A 477 -20.24 -40.16 -7.45
C ASN A 477 -19.93 -39.83 -8.91
N ILE A 478 -20.02 -40.82 -9.78
CA ILE A 478 -19.83 -40.61 -11.22
C ILE A 478 -20.92 -39.69 -11.78
N GLN A 479 -22.18 -39.83 -11.36
CA GLN A 479 -23.26 -38.94 -11.81
C GLN A 479 -23.06 -37.49 -11.38
N VAL A 480 -22.58 -37.25 -10.17
CA VAL A 480 -22.28 -35.91 -9.64
C VAL A 480 -21.18 -35.24 -10.46
N VAL A 481 -20.10 -35.96 -10.76
CA VAL A 481 -19.02 -35.45 -11.60
C VAL A 481 -19.49 -35.20 -13.04
N ASN A 482 -20.45 -35.97 -13.56
CA ASN A 482 -21.10 -35.67 -14.85
C ASN A 482 -21.91 -34.36 -14.81
N GLN A 483 -22.62 -34.07 -13.72
CA GLN A 483 -23.32 -32.80 -13.54
C GLN A 483 -22.34 -31.62 -13.49
N LEU A 484 -21.22 -31.77 -12.79
CA LEU A 484 -20.13 -30.79 -12.75
C LEU A 484 -19.53 -30.54 -14.16
N ASN A 485 -19.35 -31.59 -14.96
CA ASN A 485 -18.86 -31.48 -16.34
C ASN A 485 -19.84 -30.69 -17.24
N GLU A 486 -21.15 -30.97 -17.14
CA GLU A 486 -22.18 -30.23 -17.89
C GLU A 486 -22.27 -28.76 -17.47
N ALA A 487 -22.18 -28.47 -16.17
CA ALA A 487 -22.14 -27.09 -15.69
C ALA A 487 -20.86 -26.35 -16.13
N SER A 488 -19.73 -27.04 -16.13
CA SER A 488 -18.47 -26.50 -16.66
C SER A 488 -18.59 -26.19 -18.15
N LYS A 489 -19.24 -27.06 -18.93
CA LYS A 489 -19.52 -26.84 -20.35
C LYS A 489 -20.42 -25.63 -20.60
N ASN A 490 -21.47 -25.45 -19.80
CA ASN A 490 -22.35 -24.27 -19.88
C ASN A 490 -21.60 -22.96 -19.52
N SER A 491 -20.70 -23.02 -18.55
CA SER A 491 -19.84 -21.88 -18.18
C SER A 491 -18.86 -21.54 -19.31
N LEU A 492 -18.26 -22.56 -19.94
CA LEU A 492 -17.37 -22.41 -21.10
C LEU A 492 -18.10 -21.81 -22.31
N MET A 493 -19.37 -22.15 -22.54
CA MET A 493 -20.19 -21.48 -23.57
C MET A 493 -20.42 -19.99 -23.26
N SER A 494 -20.58 -19.64 -21.98
CA SER A 494 -20.71 -18.24 -21.57
C SER A 494 -19.41 -17.46 -21.81
N PHE A 495 -18.24 -18.09 -21.61
CA PHE A 495 -16.95 -17.52 -22.01
C PHE A 495 -16.83 -17.31 -23.52
N THR A 496 -17.30 -18.24 -24.35
CA THR A 496 -17.34 -18.06 -25.81
C THR A 496 -18.15 -16.83 -26.21
N GLN A 497 -19.23 -16.53 -25.49
CA GLN A 497 -20.03 -15.35 -25.75
C GLN A 497 -19.36 -14.04 -25.30
N VAL A 498 -18.49 -14.09 -24.29
CA VAL A 498 -17.62 -12.95 -23.92
C VAL A 498 -16.55 -12.72 -25.00
N ILE A 499 -15.94 -13.79 -25.52
CA ILE A 499 -14.95 -13.70 -26.61
C ILE A 499 -15.59 -13.05 -27.85
N SER A 500 -16.78 -13.49 -28.27
CA SER A 500 -17.45 -12.88 -29.43
C SER A 500 -17.87 -11.42 -29.22
N SER A 501 -18.23 -11.05 -27.97
CA SER A 501 -18.51 -9.65 -27.63
C SER A 501 -17.24 -8.79 -27.67
N LEU A 502 -16.09 -9.36 -27.26
CA LEU A 502 -14.79 -8.70 -27.31
C LEU A 502 -14.30 -8.52 -28.75
N GLU A 503 -14.47 -9.53 -29.60
CA GLU A 503 -14.19 -9.45 -31.04
C GLU A 503 -15.04 -8.38 -31.73
N ALA A 504 -16.35 -8.32 -31.43
CA ALA A 504 -17.24 -7.31 -31.97
C ALA A 504 -16.83 -5.89 -31.55
N ALA A 505 -16.49 -5.68 -30.27
CA ALA A 505 -16.00 -4.41 -29.77
C ALA A 505 -14.66 -4.02 -30.41
N SER A 506 -13.76 -5.00 -30.61
CA SER A 506 -12.48 -4.82 -31.32
C SER A 506 -12.71 -4.40 -32.78
N GLY A 507 -13.62 -5.06 -33.49
CA GLY A 507 -13.98 -4.71 -34.87
C GLY A 507 -14.51 -3.29 -34.99
N GLN A 508 -15.40 -2.87 -34.08
CA GLN A 508 -15.91 -1.50 -34.02
C GLN A 508 -14.81 -0.48 -33.71
N PHE A 509 -13.84 -0.84 -32.86
CA PHE A 509 -12.69 0.01 -32.58
C PHE A 509 -11.78 0.19 -33.80
N VAL A 510 -11.53 -0.88 -34.55
CA VAL A 510 -10.77 -0.81 -35.81
C VAL A 510 -11.49 0.08 -36.83
N GLU A 511 -12.81 -0.06 -36.98
CA GLU A 511 -13.62 0.74 -37.91
C GLU A 511 -13.63 2.24 -37.52
N ALA A 512 -13.85 2.56 -36.25
CA ALA A 512 -13.78 3.93 -35.74
C ALA A 512 -12.39 4.57 -35.95
N ASN A 513 -11.33 3.78 -35.84
CA ASN A 513 -9.96 4.22 -36.14
C ASN A 513 -9.73 4.46 -37.63
N GLN A 514 -10.24 3.59 -38.51
CA GLN A 514 -10.19 3.81 -39.96
C GLN A 514 -10.93 5.09 -40.36
N GLN A 515 -12.09 5.33 -39.76
CA GLN A 515 -12.86 6.54 -40.00
C GLN A 515 -12.14 7.79 -39.50
N THR A 516 -11.52 7.74 -38.32
CA THR A 516 -10.65 8.81 -37.80
C THR A 516 -9.50 9.11 -38.76
N ASN A 517 -8.83 8.08 -39.29
CA ASN A 517 -7.75 8.24 -40.27
C ASN A 517 -8.24 8.91 -41.56
N ALA A 518 -9.37 8.46 -42.11
CA ALA A 518 -9.96 9.08 -43.29
C ALA A 518 -10.28 10.57 -43.08
N THR A 519 -10.75 10.94 -41.89
CA THR A 519 -11.04 12.34 -41.56
C THR A 519 -9.78 13.18 -41.34
N ILE A 520 -8.70 12.62 -40.79
CA ILE A 520 -7.41 13.30 -40.70
C ILE A 520 -6.87 13.62 -42.10
N GLU A 521 -7.02 12.70 -43.06
CA GLU A 521 -6.67 12.97 -44.47
C GLU A 521 -7.55 14.07 -45.06
N GLN A 522 -8.87 14.04 -44.82
CA GLN A 522 -9.77 15.13 -45.25
C GLN A 522 -9.37 16.48 -44.64
N PHE A 523 -8.96 16.52 -43.37
CA PHE A 523 -8.50 17.73 -42.72
C PHE A 523 -7.18 18.25 -43.32
N ARG A 524 -6.25 17.35 -43.66
CA ARG A 524 -5.01 17.70 -44.38
C ARG A 524 -5.33 18.34 -45.73
N ASP A 525 -6.21 17.72 -46.51
CA ASP A 525 -6.66 18.25 -47.79
C ASP A 525 -7.32 19.63 -47.64
N LEU A 526 -8.10 19.83 -46.58
CA LEU A 526 -8.80 21.07 -46.32
C LEU A 526 -7.84 22.19 -45.88
N ILE A 527 -6.80 21.88 -45.09
CA ILE A 527 -5.70 22.82 -44.79
C ILE A 527 -4.96 23.19 -46.08
N GLU A 528 -4.66 22.23 -46.95
CA GLU A 528 -3.99 22.51 -48.22
C GLU A 528 -4.88 23.38 -49.13
N GLN A 529 -6.21 23.15 -49.13
CA GLN A 529 -7.18 24.00 -49.82
C GLN A 529 -7.22 25.42 -49.24
N VAL A 530 -7.32 25.59 -47.91
CA VAL A 530 -7.31 26.89 -47.24
C VAL A 530 -6.01 27.65 -47.53
N LYS A 531 -4.87 26.96 -47.53
CA LYS A 531 -3.57 27.52 -47.92
C LYS A 531 -3.55 27.98 -49.37
N SER A 532 -4.18 27.24 -50.28
CA SER A 532 -4.31 27.64 -51.69
C SER A 532 -5.29 28.79 -51.90
N SER A 533 -6.43 28.83 -51.18
CA SER A 533 -7.45 29.89 -51.29
C SER A 533 -7.09 31.18 -50.55
N ALA A 534 -6.29 31.12 -49.47
CA ALA A 534 -5.78 32.30 -48.78
C ALA A 534 -4.83 33.15 -49.66
N VAL A 535 -4.28 32.55 -50.72
CA VAL A 535 -3.51 33.24 -51.76
C VAL A 535 -4.42 34.05 -52.71
N GLU A 536 -5.74 33.81 -52.74
CA GLU A 536 -6.67 34.36 -53.75
C GLU A 536 -7.83 35.25 -53.26
N SER A 537 -7.84 35.75 -52.01
CA SER A 537 -8.80 36.77 -51.47
C SER A 537 -10.14 36.27 -50.89
N GLY A 538 -10.59 36.93 -49.81
CA GLY A 538 -12.00 37.11 -49.40
C GLY A 538 -12.78 35.94 -48.79
N GLU A 539 -12.72 34.74 -49.38
CA GLU A 539 -13.59 33.60 -49.03
C GLU A 539 -13.04 32.74 -47.85
N SER A 540 -11.81 33.01 -47.42
CA SER A 540 -11.07 32.21 -46.44
C SER A 540 -11.74 32.10 -45.06
N ASN A 541 -12.47 33.13 -44.59
CA ASN A 541 -13.09 33.11 -43.26
C ASN A 541 -14.28 32.14 -43.15
N GLN A 542 -15.01 31.91 -44.25
CA GLN A 542 -16.18 31.02 -44.24
C GLN A 542 -15.75 29.55 -44.33
N ALA A 543 -14.68 29.27 -45.08
CA ALA A 543 -14.03 27.95 -45.12
C ALA A 543 -13.44 27.58 -43.75
N ILE A 544 -12.76 28.51 -43.08
CA ILE A 544 -12.20 28.30 -41.72
C ILE A 544 -13.31 28.07 -40.69
N ALA A 545 -14.42 28.82 -40.75
CA ALA A 545 -15.54 28.64 -39.84
C ALA A 545 -16.23 27.26 -40.03
N SER A 546 -16.45 26.85 -41.29
CA SER A 546 -17.01 25.52 -41.61
C SER A 546 -16.09 24.39 -41.14
N ALA A 547 -14.79 24.51 -41.38
CA ALA A 547 -13.78 23.58 -40.90
C ALA A 547 -13.76 23.47 -39.37
N THR A 548 -13.89 24.60 -38.66
CA THR A 548 -13.95 24.63 -37.19
C THR A 548 -15.19 23.91 -36.65
N VAL A 549 -16.34 24.06 -37.31
CA VAL A 549 -17.58 23.36 -36.94
C VAL A 549 -17.48 21.86 -37.17
N GLN A 550 -16.93 21.44 -38.32
CA GLN A 550 -16.68 20.03 -38.60
C GLN A 550 -15.70 19.41 -37.59
N LEU A 551 -14.65 20.15 -37.22
CA LEU A 551 -13.65 19.70 -36.26
C LEU A 551 -14.22 19.60 -34.84
N LYS A 552 -15.09 20.55 -34.44
CA LYS A 552 -15.79 20.49 -33.16
C LYS A 552 -16.74 19.28 -33.08
N SER A 553 -17.53 19.05 -34.13
CA SER A 553 -18.41 17.88 -34.24
C SER A 553 -17.60 16.57 -34.15
N LEU A 554 -16.37 16.56 -34.68
CA LEU A 554 -15.51 15.38 -34.65
C LEU A 554 -14.92 15.12 -33.26
N ILE A 555 -14.45 16.16 -32.57
CA ILE A 555 -13.97 16.07 -31.18
C ILE A 555 -15.09 15.59 -30.25
N GLU A 556 -16.31 16.11 -30.44
CA GLU A 556 -17.49 15.68 -29.69
C GLU A 556 -17.84 14.21 -29.98
N SER A 557 -17.77 13.78 -31.25
CA SER A 557 -17.98 12.37 -31.64
C SER A 557 -16.92 11.43 -31.05
N GLN A 558 -15.65 11.84 -31.02
CA GLN A 558 -14.54 11.02 -30.52
C GLN A 558 -14.55 10.94 -28.99
N SER A 559 -14.91 12.03 -28.30
CA SER A 559 -15.14 12.03 -26.85
C SER A 559 -16.34 11.16 -26.47
N GLY A 560 -17.41 11.18 -27.29
CA GLY A 560 -18.56 10.30 -27.12
C GLY A 560 -18.19 8.82 -27.27
N PHE A 561 -17.42 8.48 -28.31
CA PHE A 561 -16.94 7.11 -28.55
C PHE A 561 -16.00 6.61 -27.45
N ALA A 562 -15.06 7.43 -26.96
CA ALA A 562 -14.17 7.04 -25.87
C ALA A 562 -14.97 6.69 -24.60
N SER A 563 -16.03 7.46 -24.31
CA SER A 563 -16.96 7.19 -23.21
C SER A 563 -17.80 5.93 -23.46
N GLU A 564 -18.24 5.67 -24.69
CA GLU A 564 -18.96 4.44 -25.05
C GLU A 564 -18.06 3.20 -24.99
N MET A 565 -16.80 3.31 -25.40
CA MET A 565 -15.82 2.24 -25.33
C MET A 565 -15.45 1.93 -23.87
N GLU A 566 -15.24 2.94 -23.03
CA GLU A 566 -15.03 2.76 -21.59
C GLU A 566 -16.23 2.07 -20.95
N SER A 567 -17.45 2.47 -21.31
CA SER A 567 -18.68 1.83 -20.87
C SER A 567 -18.80 0.38 -21.36
N SER A 568 -18.45 0.10 -22.63
CA SER A 568 -18.51 -1.24 -23.22
C SER A 568 -17.47 -2.18 -22.62
N LEU A 569 -16.23 -1.71 -22.43
CA LEU A 569 -15.16 -2.43 -21.71
C LEU A 569 -15.54 -2.68 -20.26
N ALA A 570 -16.08 -1.68 -19.56
CA ALA A 570 -16.58 -1.85 -18.20
C ALA A 570 -17.67 -2.92 -18.14
N ASN A 571 -18.59 -2.94 -19.11
CA ASN A 571 -19.67 -3.92 -19.19
C ASN A 571 -19.14 -5.34 -19.53
N VAL A 572 -18.14 -5.45 -20.42
CA VAL A 572 -17.47 -6.73 -20.71
C VAL A 572 -16.72 -7.25 -19.48
N LEU A 573 -15.96 -6.38 -18.80
CA LEU A 573 -15.23 -6.73 -17.57
C LEU A 573 -16.17 -7.10 -16.43
N GLU A 574 -17.30 -6.39 -16.29
CA GLU A 574 -18.33 -6.69 -15.31
C GLU A 574 -18.99 -8.04 -15.61
N LYS A 575 -19.35 -8.31 -16.88
CA LYS A 575 -19.90 -9.62 -17.28
C LYS A 575 -18.90 -10.75 -17.11
N LEU A 576 -17.62 -10.52 -17.40
CA LEU A 576 -16.54 -11.47 -17.17
C LEU A 576 -16.37 -11.76 -15.67
N GLN A 577 -16.35 -10.71 -14.84
CA GLN A 577 -16.30 -10.84 -13.39
C GLN A 577 -17.52 -11.59 -12.85
N GLN A 578 -18.72 -11.25 -13.30
CA GLN A 578 -19.95 -11.95 -12.92
C GLN A 578 -19.91 -13.43 -13.35
N GLY A 579 -19.46 -13.73 -14.58
CA GLY A 579 -19.29 -15.08 -15.08
C GLY A 579 -18.26 -15.89 -14.28
N LEU A 580 -17.11 -15.29 -13.94
CA LEU A 580 -16.09 -15.90 -13.08
C LEU A 580 -16.58 -16.13 -11.65
N VAL A 581 -17.29 -15.16 -11.07
CA VAL A 581 -17.88 -15.30 -9.73
C VAL A 581 -18.94 -16.39 -9.72
N GLN A 582 -19.79 -16.46 -10.74
CA GLN A 582 -20.78 -17.53 -10.89
C GLN A 582 -20.12 -18.89 -11.08
N TYR A 583 -19.08 -18.98 -11.91
CA TYR A 583 -18.29 -20.21 -12.08
C TYR A 583 -17.67 -20.65 -10.75
N VAL A 584 -16.96 -19.76 -10.05
CA VAL A 584 -16.34 -20.09 -8.75
C VAL A 584 -17.39 -20.47 -7.71
N ALA A 585 -18.51 -19.76 -7.63
CA ALA A 585 -19.58 -20.07 -6.68
C ALA A 585 -20.22 -21.43 -6.99
N HIS A 586 -20.48 -21.72 -8.26
CA HIS A 586 -21.05 -22.99 -8.69
C HIS A 586 -20.06 -24.13 -8.46
N THR A 587 -18.82 -24.02 -8.93
CA THR A 587 -17.76 -25.00 -8.70
C THR A 587 -17.49 -25.23 -7.22
N ASN A 588 -17.48 -24.19 -6.37
CA ASN A 588 -17.34 -24.38 -4.92
C ASN A 588 -18.53 -25.13 -4.31
N ASN A 589 -19.76 -24.82 -4.72
CA ASN A 589 -20.94 -25.53 -4.23
C ASN A 589 -20.92 -27.00 -4.65
N GLU A 590 -20.57 -27.30 -5.89
CA GLU A 590 -20.45 -28.67 -6.40
C GLU A 590 -19.28 -29.41 -5.75
N ILE A 591 -18.12 -28.78 -5.53
CA ILE A 591 -16.98 -29.38 -4.81
C ILE A 591 -17.35 -29.64 -3.34
N GLN A 592 -18.08 -28.74 -2.67
CA GLN A 592 -18.55 -28.98 -1.31
C GLN A 592 -19.55 -30.14 -1.23
N GLN A 593 -20.46 -30.23 -2.18
CA GLN A 593 -21.36 -31.39 -2.29
C GLN A 593 -20.56 -32.68 -2.54
N MET A 594 -19.57 -32.62 -3.43
CA MET A 594 -18.68 -33.72 -3.75
C MET A 594 -17.81 -34.14 -2.56
N ASP A 595 -17.30 -33.21 -1.75
CA ASP A 595 -16.55 -33.50 -0.51
C ASP A 595 -17.45 -34.18 0.53
N SER A 596 -18.69 -33.69 0.68
CA SER A 596 -19.67 -34.29 1.58
C SER A 596 -20.02 -35.72 1.15
N GLN A 597 -20.27 -35.92 -0.15
CA GLN A 597 -20.59 -37.23 -0.71
C GLN A 597 -19.37 -38.16 -0.70
N PHE A 598 -18.16 -37.67 -0.98
CA PHE A 598 -16.95 -38.48 -0.86
C PHE A 598 -16.65 -38.88 0.58
N ALA A 599 -16.93 -38.03 1.57
CA ALA A 599 -16.78 -38.38 2.97
C ALA A 599 -17.78 -39.49 3.37
N GLU A 600 -19.03 -39.38 2.90
CA GLU A 600 -20.07 -40.40 3.11
C GLU A 600 -19.72 -41.72 2.41
N VAL A 601 -19.31 -41.67 1.13
CA VAL A 601 -18.89 -42.83 0.35
C VAL A 601 -17.64 -43.47 0.94
N ALA A 602 -16.64 -42.69 1.35
CA ALA A 602 -15.43 -43.22 1.98
C ALA A 602 -15.76 -43.90 3.32
N GLY A 603 -16.68 -43.33 4.10
CA GLY A 603 -17.23 -43.97 5.30
C GLY A 603 -17.89 -45.31 4.96
N ASN A 604 -18.83 -45.30 4.01
CA ASN A 604 -19.56 -46.50 3.57
C ASN A 604 -18.63 -47.57 2.98
N ILE A 605 -17.58 -47.19 2.25
CA ILE A 605 -16.56 -48.11 1.72
C ILE A 605 -15.70 -48.66 2.84
N VAL A 606 -15.28 -47.85 3.81
CA VAL A 606 -14.51 -48.30 4.98
C VAL A 606 -15.33 -49.28 5.80
N ASP A 607 -16.60 -49.00 6.02
CA ASP A 607 -17.53 -49.85 6.75
C ASP A 607 -17.77 -51.16 5.97
N ALA A 608 -18.09 -51.09 4.68
CA ALA A 608 -18.24 -52.28 3.83
C ALA A 608 -16.95 -53.12 3.74
N THR A 609 -15.78 -52.48 3.64
CA THR A 609 -14.48 -53.18 3.59
C THR A 609 -14.13 -53.79 4.94
N SER A 610 -14.49 -53.12 6.04
CA SER A 610 -14.33 -53.64 7.40
C SER A 610 -15.25 -54.84 7.65
N GLU A 611 -16.50 -54.77 7.22
CA GLU A 611 -17.47 -55.87 7.29
C GLU A 611 -17.02 -57.06 6.45
N ILE A 612 -16.69 -56.85 5.18
CA ILE A 612 -16.13 -57.90 4.31
C ILE A 612 -14.84 -58.47 4.90
N GLY A 613 -13.95 -57.61 5.41
CA GLY A 613 -12.69 -58.04 6.04
C GLY A 613 -12.87 -58.77 7.37
N ALA A 614 -13.95 -58.52 8.11
CA ALA A 614 -14.34 -59.28 9.29
C ALA A 614 -14.91 -60.63 8.89
N LEU A 615 -15.82 -60.67 7.92
CA LEU A 615 -16.37 -61.88 7.31
C LEU A 615 -15.29 -62.81 6.76
N VAL A 616 -14.35 -62.29 5.96
CA VAL A 616 -13.22 -63.07 5.41
C VAL A 616 -12.31 -63.59 6.53
N ARG A 617 -12.08 -62.80 7.59
CA ARG A 617 -11.30 -63.25 8.76
C ARG A 617 -12.03 -64.35 9.52
N ASP A 618 -13.33 -64.23 9.72
CA ASP A 618 -14.15 -65.24 10.40
C ASP A 618 -14.17 -66.55 9.60
N LEU A 619 -14.37 -66.50 8.28
CA LEU A 619 -14.23 -67.66 7.37
C LEU A 619 -12.84 -68.31 7.48
N SER A 620 -11.77 -67.50 7.40
CA SER A 620 -10.39 -68.02 7.49
C SER A 620 -10.06 -68.63 8.85
N SER A 621 -10.64 -68.07 9.93
CA SER A 621 -10.44 -68.56 11.29
C SER A 621 -11.20 -69.86 11.58
N ALA A 622 -12.36 -70.04 10.94
CA ALA A 622 -13.11 -71.29 10.94
C ALA A 622 -12.33 -72.41 10.23
N GLU A 623 -11.66 -72.09 9.12
CA GLU A 623 -10.73 -73.00 8.42
C GLU A 623 -9.48 -73.33 9.28
N TYR A 624 -8.88 -72.33 9.93
CA TYR A 624 -7.66 -72.52 10.74
C TYR A 624 -7.91 -73.34 12.01
N LYS A 625 -9.08 -73.18 12.66
CA LYS A 625 -9.49 -74.01 13.80
C LYS A 625 -9.71 -75.47 13.41
N ARG A 626 -10.18 -75.75 12.19
CA ARG A 626 -10.35 -77.11 11.67
C ARG A 626 -9.03 -77.82 11.42
N VAL A 627 -8.04 -77.14 10.81
CA VAL A 627 -6.70 -77.73 10.55
C VAL A 627 -5.90 -77.98 11.84
N ALA A 628 -6.17 -77.20 12.90
CA ALA A 628 -5.52 -77.40 14.20
C ALA A 628 -6.19 -78.48 15.09
N GLN A 629 -7.40 -78.94 14.72
CA GLN A 629 -8.18 -79.94 15.48
C GLN A 629 -8.29 -81.31 14.79
N ALA A 630 -8.07 -81.38 13.47
CA ALA A 630 -7.75 -82.61 12.75
C ALA A 630 -6.27 -82.98 12.95
#